data_AF-A0A9X9PUP8-F1
#
_entry.id   AF-A0A9X9PUP8-F1
#
_cell.length_a   1.000
_cell.length_b   1.000
_cell.length_c   1.000
_cell.angle_alpha   90.00
_cell.angle_beta   90.00
_cell.angle_gamma   90.00
#
_symmetry.space_group_name_H-M   'P 1'
#
loop_
_entity.id
_entity.type
_entity.pdbx_description
1 polymer ?
#
loop_
_entity_poly.entity_id
_entity_poly.type
_entity_poly.pdbx_seq_one_letter_code
_entity_poly.pdbx_strand_id
1 'polypeptide(L)' 'KAKVDLSFRPPQSLPASHAHLRVSASPQSLCTLRGVDKSALFARPEAELSLDSV' A
#
# COMPACT_ATOMS: atom_id res chain seq x y z
N LYS A 1 1.98 -18.83 3.15
CA LYS A 1 1.83 -17.50 2.50
C LYS A 1 1.78 -16.44 3.61
N ALA A 2 2.75 -15.52 3.69
CA ALA A 2 2.67 -14.43 4.66
C ALA A 2 1.56 -13.47 4.22
N LYS A 3 0.57 -13.22 5.08
CA LYS A 3 -0.56 -12.35 4.77
C LYS A 3 -0.28 -10.96 5.34
N VAL A 4 -0.33 -9.95 4.48
CA VAL A 4 -0.25 -8.54 4.85
C VAL A 4 -1.59 -7.88 4.49
N ASP A 5 -2.12 -7.09 5.41
CA ASP A 5 -3.36 -6.33 5.23
C ASP A 5 -3.11 -4.85 5.50
N LEU A 6 -3.70 -3.99 4.67
CA LEU A 6 -3.55 -2.53 4.70
C LEU A 6 -4.94 -1.88 4.67
N SER A 7 -5.21 -0.97 5.61
CA SER A 7 -6.47 -0.22 5.63
C SER A 7 -6.32 1.21 6.13
N PHE A 8 -6.86 2.17 5.37
CA PHE A 8 -6.96 3.56 5.80
C PHE A 8 -8.21 3.79 6.66
N ARG A 9 -8.07 4.60 7.72
CA ARG A 9 -9.19 4.96 8.61
C ARG A 9 -9.16 6.48 8.90
N PRO A 10 -10.06 7.29 8.32
CA PRO A 10 -11.08 6.93 7.33
C PRO A 10 -10.48 6.57 5.95
N PRO A 11 -11.26 5.95 5.04
CA PRO A 11 -10.79 5.58 3.69
C PRO A 11 -10.43 6.78 2.79
N GLN A 12 -10.96 7.96 3.09
CA GLN A 12 -10.72 9.19 2.35
C GLN A 12 -10.60 10.35 3.35
N SER A 13 -9.77 11.32 3.01
CA SER A 13 -9.58 12.53 3.80
C SER A 13 -9.42 13.76 2.90
N LEU A 14 -9.44 14.94 3.51
CA LEU A 14 -9.21 16.20 2.80
C LEU A 14 -7.72 16.33 2.41
N PRO A 15 -7.39 17.11 1.36
CA PRO A 15 -6.01 17.42 1.04
C PRO A 15 -5.26 17.99 2.26
N ALA A 16 -3.99 17.61 2.41
CA ALA A 16 -3.10 18.00 3.50
C ALA A 16 -3.54 17.60 4.93
N SER A 17 -4.60 16.80 5.08
CA SER A 17 -4.97 16.22 6.38
C SER A 17 -4.10 15.01 6.73
N HIS A 18 -4.01 14.68 8.02
CA HIS A 18 -3.36 13.45 8.46
C HIS A 18 -4.13 12.22 7.99
N ALA A 19 -3.40 11.25 7.44
CA ALA A 19 -3.92 9.94 7.07
C ALA A 19 -3.42 8.87 8.06
N HIS A 20 -4.32 8.01 8.50
CA HIS A 20 -3.98 6.87 9.35
C HIS A 20 -4.07 5.58 8.54
N LEU A 21 -2.93 4.91 8.37
CA LEU A 21 -2.81 3.60 7.72
C LEU A 21 -2.57 2.51 8.77
N ARG A 22 -3.48 1.54 8.85
CA ARG A 22 -3.28 0.32 9.64
C ARG A 22 -2.57 -0.72 8.78
N VAL A 23 -1.49 -1.28 9.32
CA VAL A 23 -0.74 -2.40 8.75
C VAL A 23 -0.90 -3.61 9.66
N SER A 24 -1.31 -4.75 9.11
CA SER A 24 -1.38 -6.02 9.84
C SER A 24 -0.57 -7.07 9.12
N ALA A 25 0.40 -7.65 9.80
CA ALA A 25 1.32 -8.66 9.28
C ALA A 25 1.65 -9.70 10.36
N SER A 26 2.26 -10.80 9.97
CA SER A 26 2.75 -11.81 10.93
C SER A 26 3.81 -11.19 11.86
N PRO A 27 3.91 -11.63 13.13
CA PRO A 27 4.92 -11.15 14.05
C PRO A 27 6.33 -11.20 13.44
N GLN A 28 7.14 -10.19 13.73
CA GLN A 28 8.53 -10.07 13.25
C GLN A 28 8.70 -9.95 11.72
N SER A 29 7.62 -9.77 10.96
CA SER A 29 7.72 -9.52 9.51
C SER A 29 8.26 -8.11 9.22
N LEU A 30 9.14 -8.02 8.23
CA LEU A 30 9.60 -6.74 7.70
C LEU A 30 8.70 -6.32 6.53
N CYS A 31 8.03 -5.17 6.65
CA CYS A 31 7.09 -4.67 5.64
C CYS A 31 7.53 -3.29 5.13
N THR A 32 7.81 -3.18 3.83
CA THR A 32 8.09 -1.90 3.18
C THR A 32 6.79 -1.29 2.65
N LEU A 33 6.58 0.00 2.86
CA LEU A 33 5.42 0.74 2.35
C LEU A 33 5.85 1.74 1.30
N ARG A 34 5.02 1.90 0.25
CA ARG A 34 5.23 2.90 -0.81
C ARG A 34 3.90 3.61 -1.08
N GLY A 35 3.92 4.93 -1.03
CA GLY A 35 2.84 5.77 -1.56
C GLY A 35 3.10 6.11 -3.02
N VAL A 36 2.09 5.97 -3.88
CA VAL A 36 2.14 6.38 -5.28
C VAL A 36 0.91 7.20 -5.62
N ASP A 37 1.06 8.19 -6.50
CA ASP A 37 -0.09 8.86 -7.09
C ASP A 37 -0.72 7.94 -8.14
N LYS A 38 -2.07 7.92 -8.23
CA LYS A 38 -2.77 7.07 -9.19
C LYS A 38 -2.39 7.38 -10.64
N SER A 39 -2.05 8.62 -10.95
CA SER A 39 -1.57 9.02 -12.29
C SER A 39 -0.26 8.31 -12.67
N ALA A 40 0.59 7.96 -11.71
CA ALA A 40 1.87 7.29 -11.98
C ALA A 40 1.67 5.84 -12.45
N LEU A 41 0.55 5.20 -12.07
CA LEU A 41 0.20 3.85 -12.55
C LEU A 41 -0.08 3.83 -14.06
N PHE A 42 -0.54 4.95 -14.62
CA PHE A 42 -0.78 5.07 -16.07
C PHE A 42 0.51 5.19 -16.87
N ALA A 43 1.63 5.57 -16.23
CA ALA A 43 2.89 5.77 -16.93
C ALA A 43 3.69 4.47 -17.11
N ARG A 44 3.67 3.56 -16.12
CA ARG A 44 4.44 2.28 -16.12
C ARG A 44 3.82 1.21 -15.21
N PRO A 45 2.75 0.53 -15.64
CA PRO A 45 2.15 -0.57 -14.89
C PRO A 45 3.05 -1.82 -14.79
N GLU A 46 4.01 -2.02 -15.70
CA GLU A 46 4.89 -3.21 -15.74
C GLU A 46 5.92 -3.24 -14.60
N ALA A 47 6.12 -2.13 -13.90
CA ALA A 47 6.96 -2.05 -12.70
C ALA A 47 6.17 -2.37 -11.41
N GLU A 48 4.88 -2.63 -11.52
CA GLU A 48 4.04 -3.04 -10.40
C GLU A 48 4.26 -4.53 -10.10
N LEU A 49 4.84 -4.82 -8.93
CA LEU A 49 5.01 -6.19 -8.48
C LEU A 49 3.66 -6.74 -8.00
N SER A 50 3.22 -7.85 -8.60
CA SER A 50 2.06 -8.61 -8.15
C SER A 50 2.50 -9.90 -7.45
N LEU A 51 1.59 -10.56 -6.73
CA LEU A 51 1.86 -11.86 -6.13
C LEU A 51 2.10 -12.97 -7.16
N ASP A 52 1.64 -12.78 -8.39
CA ASP A 52 1.75 -13.78 -9.46
C ASP A 52 3.08 -13.64 -10.25
N SER A 53 3.75 -12.50 -10.10
CA SER A 53 5.01 -12.19 -10.77
C SER A 53 6.26 -12.43 -9.89
N VAL A 54 6.11 -13.15 -8.76
CA VAL A 54 7.18 -13.46 -7.78
C VAL A 54 7.54 -14.94 -7.80
#